data_AF-A0A952TTM5-F1
#
_entry.id   AF-A0A952TTM5-F1
#
_cell.length_a   1.000
_cell.length_b   1.000
_cell.length_c   1.000
_cell.angle_alpha   90.00
_cell.angle_beta   90.00
_cell.angle_gamma   90.00
#
_symmetry.space_group_name_H-M   'P 1'
#
loop_
_entity.id
_entity.type
_entity.pdbx_description
1 polymer ?
#
loop_
_entity_poly.entity_id
_entity_poly.type
_entity_poly.pdbx_seq_one_letter_code
_entity_poly.pdbx_strand_id
1 'polypeptide(L)'
;MSAADRGVLQELERLFRQIESTGQEGDFPPALLEQAKAALLALKDHPRIEISKLSQISDHLRPTMSLRTLTNFLVPLERALERNLRDDDFLIADRDSKTLVDRKTSPLRYVLDHWRSSFNVGSA
;
A
#
# COMPACT_ATOMS: atom_id res chain seq x y z
N MET A 1 -13.24 17.09 8.74
CA MET A 1 -13.03 15.82 9.49
C MET A 1 -12.74 16.21 10.93
N SER A 2 -13.37 15.58 11.93
CA SER A 2 -13.02 15.86 13.32
C SER A 2 -11.61 15.35 13.64
N ALA A 3 -10.95 15.94 14.64
CA ALA A 3 -9.66 15.44 15.13
C ALA A 3 -9.77 13.98 15.64
N ALA A 4 -10.92 13.63 16.22
CA ALA A 4 -11.22 12.26 16.65
C ALA A 4 -11.30 11.29 15.45
N ASP A 5 -12.06 11.64 14.42
CA ASP A 5 -12.21 10.82 13.19
C ASP A 5 -10.84 10.57 12.55
N ARG A 6 -10.01 11.62 12.49
CA ARG A 6 -8.65 11.52 11.95
C ARG A 6 -7.79 10.54 12.75
N GLY A 7 -7.88 10.56 14.07
CA GLY A 7 -7.16 9.62 14.95
C GLY A 7 -7.57 8.18 14.72
N VAL A 8 -8.88 7.92 14.56
CA VAL A 8 -9.39 6.57 14.26
C VAL A 8 -8.91 6.07 12.90
N LEU A 9 -8.96 6.92 11.87
CA LEU A 9 -8.50 6.55 10.53
C LEU A 9 -6.97 6.31 10.49
N GLN A 10 -6.19 7.09 11.24
CA GLN A 10 -4.73 6.87 11.38
C GLN A 10 -4.40 5.57 12.10
N GLU A 11 -5.16 5.24 13.15
CA GLU A 11 -5.01 3.97 13.85
C GLU A 11 -5.37 2.79 12.93
N LEU A 12 -6.41 2.93 12.12
CA LEU A 12 -6.77 1.94 11.11
C LEU A 12 -5.64 1.76 10.09
N GLU A 13 -5.04 2.85 9.62
CA GLU A 13 -3.91 2.79 8.69
C GLU A 13 -2.73 2.06 9.32
N ARG A 14 -2.41 2.38 10.58
CA ARG A 14 -1.36 1.70 11.35
C ARG A 14 -1.61 0.20 11.44
N LEU A 15 -2.85 -0.22 11.71
CA LEU A 15 -3.23 -1.64 11.76
C LEU A 15 -3.05 -2.34 10.41
N PHE A 16 -3.49 -1.71 9.30
CA PHE A 16 -3.31 -2.28 7.97
C PHE A 16 -1.83 -2.43 7.60
N ARG A 17 -0.98 -1.44 7.91
CA ARG A 17 0.48 -1.52 7.71
C ARG A 17 1.13 -2.59 8.60
N GLN A 18 0.61 -2.78 9.81
CA GLN A 18 1.09 -3.85 10.70
C GLN A 18 0.72 -5.24 10.15
N ILE A 19 -0.48 -5.40 9.60
CA ILE A 19 -0.91 -6.63 8.92
C ILE A 19 -0.02 -6.90 7.69
N GLU A 20 0.24 -5.87 6.89
CA GLU A 20 1.11 -5.94 5.70
C GLU A 20 2.54 -6.37 6.04
N SER A 21 3.11 -5.85 7.13
CA SER A 21 4.49 -6.14 7.54
C SER A 21 4.66 -7.45 8.29
N THR A 22 3.63 -7.91 9.00
CA THR A 22 3.70 -9.12 9.85
C THR A 22 3.21 -10.36 9.12
N GLY A 23 2.23 -10.22 8.22
CA GLY A 23 1.63 -11.34 7.50
C GLY A 23 2.40 -11.73 6.25
N GLN A 24 2.20 -12.98 5.83
CA GLN A 24 2.59 -13.44 4.51
C GLN A 24 1.35 -13.54 3.62
N GLU A 25 1.54 -13.53 2.29
CA GLU A 25 0.42 -13.66 1.36
C GLU A 25 -0.34 -14.98 1.63
N GLY A 26 -1.64 -14.87 1.92
CA GLY A 26 -2.48 -16.00 2.29
C GLY A 26 -2.41 -16.46 3.75
N ASP A 27 -1.58 -15.81 4.59
CA ASP A 27 -1.46 -16.08 6.03
C ASP A 27 -1.31 -14.77 6.82
N PHE A 28 -2.42 -14.04 6.92
CA PHE A 28 -2.48 -12.80 7.70
C PHE A 28 -2.87 -13.05 9.18
N PRO A 29 -2.25 -12.35 10.15
CA PRO A 29 -2.49 -12.60 11.57
C PRO A 29 -3.96 -12.36 11.96
N PRO A 30 -4.68 -13.37 12.45
CA PRO A 30 -6.12 -13.27 12.72
C PRO A 30 -6.42 -12.24 13.82
N ALA A 31 -5.56 -12.13 14.83
CA ALA A 31 -5.75 -11.14 15.90
C ALA A 31 -5.72 -9.69 15.39
N LEU A 32 -4.83 -9.38 14.44
CA LEU A 32 -4.75 -8.04 13.84
C LEU A 32 -5.92 -7.79 12.90
N LEU A 33 -6.34 -8.81 12.14
CA LEU A 33 -7.53 -8.71 11.29
C LEU A 33 -8.80 -8.44 12.10
N GLU A 34 -8.99 -9.11 13.24
CA GLU A 34 -10.14 -8.85 14.11
C GLU A 34 -10.11 -7.45 14.71
N GLN A 35 -8.93 -6.93 15.10
CA GLN A 35 -8.79 -5.53 15.53
C GLN A 35 -9.16 -4.55 14.42
N ALA A 36 -8.67 -4.78 13.19
CA ALA A 36 -9.01 -3.96 12.04
C ALA A 36 -10.51 -4.01 11.70
N LYS A 37 -11.13 -5.19 11.75
CA LYS A 37 -12.58 -5.35 11.54
C LYS A 37 -13.40 -4.61 12.59
N ALA A 38 -13.03 -4.72 13.87
CA ALA A 38 -13.73 -4.02 14.94
C ALA A 38 -13.65 -2.50 14.75
N ALA A 39 -12.47 -1.98 14.40
CA ALA A 39 -12.28 -0.56 14.13
C ALA A 39 -13.06 -0.09 12.88
N LEU A 40 -13.12 -0.90 11.82
CA LEU A 40 -13.94 -0.63 10.62
C LEU A 40 -15.44 -0.62 10.93
N LEU A 41 -15.93 -1.57 11.72
CA LEU A 41 -17.34 -1.67 12.09
C LEU A 41 -17.79 -0.48 12.95
N ALA A 42 -16.92 0.06 13.79
CA ALA A 42 -17.20 1.27 14.56
C ALA A 42 -17.47 2.51 13.68
N LEU A 43 -17.03 2.49 12.42
CA LEU A 43 -17.28 3.58 11.46
C LEU A 43 -18.65 3.50 10.78
N LYS A 44 -19.39 2.40 10.93
CA LYS A 44 -20.64 2.15 10.19
C LYS A 44 -21.69 3.26 10.33
N ASP A 45 -21.87 3.78 11.55
CA ASP A 45 -22.88 4.81 11.85
C ASP A 45 -22.31 6.25 11.78
N HIS A 46 -21.14 6.42 11.16
CA HIS A 46 -20.50 7.71 11.05
C HIS A 46 -21.29 8.68 10.16
N PRO A 47 -21.45 9.97 10.52
CA PRO A 47 -22.29 10.94 9.79
C PRO A 47 -21.80 11.23 8.37
N ARG A 48 -20.50 11.04 8.10
CA ARG A 48 -19.92 11.14 6.76
C ARG A 48 -20.06 9.80 6.03
N ILE A 49 -20.80 9.80 4.92
CA ILE A 49 -21.06 8.62 4.08
C ILE A 49 -19.75 7.95 3.62
N GLU A 50 -18.73 8.73 3.26
CA GLU A 50 -17.44 8.21 2.80
C GLU A 50 -16.73 7.36 3.85
N ILE A 51 -16.78 7.80 5.12
CA ILE A 51 -16.20 7.10 6.26
C ILE A 51 -17.05 5.89 6.64
N SER A 52 -18.39 6.04 6.63
CA SER A 52 -19.32 4.94 6.86
C SER A 52 -19.13 3.80 5.86
N LYS A 53 -18.90 4.10 4.58
CA LYS A 53 -18.61 3.09 3.55
C LYS A 53 -17.36 2.26 3.84
N LEU A 54 -16.38 2.78 4.59
CA LEU A 54 -15.20 2.00 4.97
C LEU A 54 -15.59 0.77 5.80
N SER A 55 -16.68 0.82 6.56
CA SER A 55 -17.13 -0.34 7.33
C SER A 55 -17.41 -1.56 6.45
N GLN A 56 -17.75 -1.38 5.18
CA GLN A 56 -18.00 -2.50 4.24
C GLN A 56 -16.74 -3.33 3.95
N ILE A 57 -15.55 -2.77 4.19
CA ILE A 57 -14.28 -3.48 4.04
C ILE A 57 -14.20 -4.64 5.04
N SER A 58 -14.82 -4.54 6.22
CA SER A 58 -14.75 -5.58 7.26
C SER A 58 -15.24 -6.94 6.78
N ASP A 59 -16.24 -6.94 5.90
CA ASP A 59 -16.89 -8.15 5.37
C ASP A 59 -15.97 -8.92 4.41
N HIS A 60 -14.94 -8.26 3.89
CA HIS A 60 -14.00 -8.82 2.92
C HIS A 60 -12.65 -9.20 3.53
N LEU A 61 -12.36 -8.78 4.77
CA LEU A 61 -11.12 -9.11 5.47
C LEU A 61 -11.08 -10.58 5.88
N ARG A 62 -10.20 -11.35 5.21
CA ARG A 62 -10.01 -12.78 5.43
C ARG A 62 -8.52 -13.10 5.60
N PRO A 63 -8.14 -14.06 6.46
CA PRO A 63 -6.73 -14.46 6.62
C PRO A 63 -6.07 -14.93 5.33
N THR A 64 -6.86 -15.56 4.45
CA THR A 64 -6.40 -16.19 3.20
C THR A 64 -6.46 -15.28 1.98
N MET A 65 -6.65 -13.96 2.15
CA MET A 65 -6.68 -13.04 1.01
C MET A 65 -5.29 -12.80 0.42
N SER A 66 -5.23 -12.28 -0.82
CA SER A 66 -3.96 -11.86 -1.41
C SER A 66 -3.47 -10.54 -0.83
N LEU A 67 -2.16 -10.32 -0.87
CA LEU A 67 -1.55 -9.04 -0.46
C LEU A 67 -2.10 -7.88 -1.29
N ARG A 68 -2.35 -8.11 -2.59
CA ARG A 68 -3.03 -7.16 -3.48
C ARG A 68 -4.40 -6.76 -2.95
N THR A 69 -5.20 -7.73 -2.50
CA THR A 69 -6.54 -7.46 -1.97
C THR A 69 -6.47 -6.60 -0.71
N LEU A 70 -5.56 -6.94 0.22
CA LEU A 70 -5.31 -6.13 1.41
C LEU A 70 -4.91 -4.68 1.04
N THR A 71 -3.97 -4.53 0.10
CA THR A 71 -3.45 -3.21 -0.32
C THR A 71 -4.52 -2.37 -1.01
N ASN A 72 -5.42 -2.98 -1.78
CA ASN A 72 -6.53 -2.26 -2.40
C ASN A 72 -7.47 -1.61 -1.37
N PHE A 73 -7.58 -2.17 -0.16
CA PHE A 73 -8.38 -1.59 0.91
C PHE A 73 -7.71 -0.41 1.62
N LEU A 74 -6.39 -0.23 1.49
CA LEU A 74 -5.71 0.98 1.98
C LEU A 74 -6.08 2.22 1.18
N VAL A 75 -6.34 2.10 -0.12
CA VAL A 75 -6.66 3.23 -1.00
C VAL A 75 -7.85 4.07 -0.53
N PRO A 76 -9.04 3.50 -0.24
CA PRO A 76 -10.16 4.29 0.27
C PRO A 76 -9.89 4.90 1.65
N LEU A 77 -9.06 4.25 2.49
CA LEU A 77 -8.66 4.77 3.79
C LEU A 77 -7.75 6.00 3.65
N GLU A 78 -6.74 5.94 2.79
CA GLU A 78 -5.83 7.05 2.49
C GLU A 78 -6.59 8.25 1.90
N ARG A 79 -7.57 7.98 1.04
CA ARG A 79 -8.49 9.02 0.51
C ARG A 79 -9.32 9.65 1.62
N ALA A 80 -9.86 8.86 2.55
CA ALA A 80 -10.62 9.38 3.69
C ALA A 80 -9.74 10.24 4.63
N LEU A 81 -8.44 9.93 4.73
CA LEU A 81 -7.46 10.74 5.44
C LEU A 81 -7.07 12.03 4.70
N GLU A 82 -7.65 12.30 3.53
CA GLU A 82 -7.29 13.41 2.65
C GLU A 82 -5.78 13.43 2.32
N ARG A 83 -5.12 12.26 2.37
CA ARG A 83 -3.77 12.05 1.84
C ARG A 83 -3.88 11.91 0.33
N ASN A 84 -4.37 12.95 -0.33
CA ASN A 84 -4.05 13.13 -1.73
C ASN A 84 -2.53 13.24 -1.81
N LEU A 85 -1.92 12.57 -2.79
CA LEU A 85 -0.59 12.93 -3.28
C LEU A 85 -0.64 14.43 -3.58
N ARG A 86 -0.30 15.26 -2.59
CA ARG A 86 -0.01 16.66 -2.86
C ARG A 86 1.28 16.61 -3.67
N ASP A 87 1.35 17.39 -4.74
CA ASP A 87 2.49 17.46 -5.65
C ASP A 87 3.85 17.66 -4.91
N ASP A 88 3.83 18.07 -3.65
CA ASP A 88 5.00 18.16 -2.76
C ASP A 88 5.71 16.81 -2.53
N ASP A 89 5.01 15.67 -2.60
CA ASP A 89 5.63 14.33 -2.51
C ASP A 89 6.24 13.85 -3.85
N PHE A 90 6.00 14.59 -4.94
CA PHE A 90 6.64 14.41 -6.25
C PHE A 90 7.82 15.36 -6.48
N LEU A 91 8.34 16.00 -5.43
CA LEU A 91 9.70 16.54 -5.45
C LEU A 91 10.69 15.37 -5.53
N ILE A 92 10.89 14.87 -6.75
CA ILE A 92 12.15 14.23 -7.13
C ILE A 92 13.20 15.29 -6.86
N ALA A 93 13.78 15.24 -5.66
CA ALA A 93 14.98 15.98 -5.38
C ALA A 93 16.06 15.35 -6.23
N ASP A 94 16.25 15.89 -7.43
CA ASP A 94 17.44 15.68 -8.25
C ASP A 94 18.61 16.34 -7.50
N ARG A 95 18.98 15.73 -6.37
CA ARG A 95 20.26 15.98 -5.74
C ARG A 95 21.26 15.20 -6.55
N ASP A 96 21.60 15.79 -7.69
CA ASP A 96 22.85 15.53 -8.39
C ASP A 96 23.99 16.02 -7.50
N SER A 97 24.17 15.38 -6.34
CA SER A 97 25.33 15.54 -5.50
C SER A 97 26.41 14.64 -6.07
N LYS A 98 27.12 15.19 -7.07
CA LYS A 98 28.43 14.73 -7.48
C LYS A 98 29.30 14.48 -6.25
N THR A 99 29.42 13.22 -5.85
CA THR A 99 30.63 12.73 -5.19
C THR A 99 30.96 11.41 -5.86
N LEU A 100 31.81 11.50 -6.89
CA LEU A 100 32.49 10.36 -7.49
C LEU A 100 33.33 9.70 -6.40
N VAL A 101 32.77 8.70 -5.72
CA VAL A 101 33.58 7.75 -4.97
C VAL A 101 33.98 6.68 -5.97
N ASP A 102 35.23 6.77 -6.39
CA ASP A 102 35.92 5.84 -7.28
C ASP A 102 35.86 4.42 -6.68
N ARG A 103 34.80 3.67 -7.01
CA ARG A 103 34.66 2.27 -6.63
C ARG A 103 35.33 1.45 -7.72
N LYS A 104 36.51 0.90 -7.39
CA LYS A 104 37.18 -0.15 -8.17
C LYS A 104 36.15 -1.14 -8.70
N THR A 105 35.98 -1.15 -10.01
CA THR A 105 35.07 -2.03 -10.74
C THR A 105 35.59 -3.46 -10.67
N SER A 106 34.94 -4.29 -9.84
CA SER A 106 35.03 -5.75 -10.04
C SER A 106 34.32 -6.10 -11.35
N PRO A 107 34.87 -6.99 -12.20
CA PRO A 107 34.26 -7.31 -13.47
C PRO A 107 32.94 -8.06 -13.25
N LEU A 108 31.84 -7.34 -13.40
CA LEU A 108 30.49 -7.89 -13.36
C LEU A 108 30.22 -8.57 -14.72
N ARG A 109 30.18 -9.90 -14.73
CA ARG A 109 29.79 -10.70 -15.90
C ARG A 109 28.28 -10.93 -15.84
N TYR A 110 27.55 -10.33 -16.78
CA TYR A 110 26.17 -10.73 -17.06
C TYR A 110 26.19 -11.90 -18.04
N VAL A 111 25.61 -13.03 -17.63
CA VAL A 111 25.26 -14.14 -18.54
C VAL A 111 23.74 -14.09 -18.71
N LEU A 112 23.30 -13.61 -19.87
CA LEU A 112 21.88 -13.55 -20.25
C LEU A 112 21.57 -14.71 -21.20
N ASP A 113 21.44 -15.91 -20.66
CA ASP A 113 20.83 -17.01 -21.42
C ASP A 113 19.32 -16.83 -21.41
N HIS A 114 18.72 -16.87 -22.61
CA HIS A 114 17.28 -16.78 -22.90
C HIS A 114 16.66 -15.40 -23.16
N TRP A 115 17.41 -14.41 -23.66
CA TRP A 115 16.76 -13.26 -24.33
C TRP A 115 16.25 -13.68 -25.72
N ARG A 116 15.09 -14.34 -25.77
CA ARG A 116 14.37 -14.50 -27.02
C ARG A 116 13.78 -13.15 -27.42
N SER A 117 14.30 -12.64 -28.52
CA SER A 117 13.87 -11.46 -29.26
C SER A 117 12.37 -11.52 -29.58
N SER A 118 11.57 -10.65 -28.97
CA SER A 118 10.23 -10.32 -29.47
C SER A 118 10.32 -9.22 -30.53
N PHE A 119 11.04 -9.49 -31.62
CA PHE A 119 10.88 -8.76 -32.88
C PHE A 119 9.98 -9.60 -33.78
N ASN A 120 8.66 -9.39 -33.67
CA ASN A 120 7.73 -9.58 -34.78
C ASN A 120 6.32 -9.17 -34.38
N VAL A 121 5.93 -7.92 -34.66
CA VAL A 121 4.65 -7.59 -35.32
C VAL A 121 4.64 -6.12 -35.73
N GLY A 122 4.57 -5.88 -37.04
CA GLY A 122 4.41 -4.54 -37.62
C GLY A 122 4.73 -4.47 -39.11
N SER A 123 4.31 -5.45 -39.90
CA SER A 123 4.20 -5.29 -41.36
C SER A 123 2.75 -4.93 -41.69
N ALA A 124 2.51 -3.67 -42.00
CA ALA A 124 1.51 -3.17 -42.95
C ALA A 124 1.82 -1.70 -43.26
#